data_AF-A0AAJ0M978-F1
#
_entry.id   AF-A0AAJ0M978-F1
#
_cell.length_a   1.000
_cell.length_b   1.000
_cell.length_c   1.000
_cell.angle_alpha   90.00
_cell.angle_beta   90.00
_cell.angle_gamma   90.00
#
_symmetry.space_group_name_H-M   'P 1'
#
loop_
_entity.id
_entity.type
_entity.pdbx_description
1 polymer ?
#
loop_
_entity_poly.entity_id
_entity_poly.type
_entity_poly.pdbx_seq_one_letter_code
_entity_poly.pdbx_strand_id
1 'polypeptide(L)'
;MNLPFTNIRPTFPEAPEGGMASMAGTREQSILDLVASTTEFQKAYPDIGLKGRVVEPVINMTFDIEEKLDPLARFVHESHFERMFEYLASDEADAFPKAVKAFWDARECLVGSSSDILEQFDAMYKIPKEGPKPVPAGLSRVRALLRLKRNMAAEQKEKERPGEDGEVVNTAAGMMGESGA
;
A
#
# COMPACT_ATOMS: atom_id res chain seq x y z
N MET A 1 -57.46 -19.59 5.94
CA MET A 1 -56.55 -18.92 6.89
C MET A 1 -55.49 -18.21 6.07
N ASN A 2 -55.57 -16.88 5.98
CA ASN A 2 -54.60 -16.04 5.28
C ASN A 2 -53.66 -15.42 6.31
N LEU A 3 -52.34 -15.65 6.17
CA LEU A 3 -51.33 -14.90 6.91
C LEU A 3 -50.87 -13.71 6.06
N PRO A 4 -50.73 -12.50 6.63
CA PRO A 4 -50.24 -11.34 5.89
C PRO A 4 -48.72 -11.39 5.76
N PHE A 5 -48.22 -11.28 4.53
CA PHE A 5 -46.81 -10.99 4.25
C PHE A 5 -46.51 -9.53 4.67
N THR A 6 -46.18 -9.33 5.95
CA THR A 6 -45.56 -8.09 6.40
C THR A 6 -44.12 -8.06 5.92
N ASN A 7 -43.90 -7.34 4.82
CA ASN A 7 -42.92 -6.26 4.69
C ASN A 7 -41.77 -6.27 5.73
N ILE A 8 -40.84 -7.22 5.61
CA ILE A 8 -39.50 -7.08 6.19
C ILE A 8 -38.61 -6.63 5.05
N ARG A 9 -38.45 -5.32 4.88
CA ARG A 9 -37.25 -4.81 4.22
C ARG A 9 -36.08 -5.31 5.06
N PRO A 10 -35.10 -6.03 4.49
CA PRO A 10 -33.86 -6.25 5.21
C PRO A 10 -33.27 -4.87 5.47
N THR A 11 -33.26 -4.46 6.73
CA THR A 11 -32.37 -3.42 7.22
C THR A 11 -30.96 -3.97 7.03
N PHE A 12 -30.36 -3.65 5.88
CA PHE A 12 -28.95 -3.92 5.66
C PHE A 12 -28.18 -3.13 6.73
N PRO A 13 -27.27 -3.78 7.49
CA PRO A 13 -26.37 -3.03 8.33
C PRO A 13 -25.57 -2.08 7.45
N GLU A 14 -25.50 -0.81 7.84
CA GLU A 14 -24.61 0.18 7.21
C GLU A 14 -23.20 -0.43 7.14
N ALA A 15 -22.58 -0.32 5.96
CA ALA A 15 -21.23 -0.82 5.76
C ALA A 15 -20.31 -0.16 6.80
N PRO A 16 -19.46 -0.93 7.52
CA PRO A 16 -18.54 -0.35 8.48
C PRO A 16 -17.63 0.65 7.76
N GLU A 17 -17.39 1.81 8.37
CA GLU A 17 -16.57 2.92 7.84
C GLU A 17 -15.07 2.58 7.63
N GLY A 18 -14.70 1.28 7.61
CA GLY A 18 -13.33 0.78 7.48
C GLY A 18 -12.90 0.46 6.05
N GLY A 19 -13.23 1.32 5.08
CA GLY A 19 -12.67 1.27 3.73
C GLY A 19 -11.34 2.03 3.63
N MET A 20 -10.62 1.88 2.51
CA MET A 20 -9.50 2.78 2.23
C MET A 20 -10.00 4.23 2.19
N ALA A 21 -9.20 5.17 2.70
CA ALA A 21 -9.58 6.58 2.73
C ALA A 21 -9.96 7.07 1.32
N SER A 22 -11.12 7.71 1.20
CA SER A 22 -11.62 8.20 -0.08
C SER A 22 -10.68 9.24 -0.66
N MET A 23 -10.54 9.25 -1.99
CA MET A 23 -9.67 10.20 -2.67
C MET A 23 -10.26 11.60 -2.56
N ALA A 24 -9.50 12.53 -2.00
CA ALA A 24 -9.93 13.92 -1.90
C ALA A 24 -9.80 14.63 -3.27
N GLY A 25 -10.87 15.28 -3.72
CA GLY A 25 -10.84 16.11 -4.94
C GLY A 25 -11.21 15.33 -6.21
N THR A 26 -10.69 15.78 -7.36
CA THR A 26 -11.01 15.17 -8.66
C THR A 26 -9.97 14.12 -9.06
N ARG A 27 -10.33 13.28 -10.05
CA ARG A 27 -9.41 12.32 -10.69
C ARG A 27 -8.12 13.02 -11.14
N GLU A 28 -8.26 14.14 -11.86
CA GLU A 28 -7.13 14.89 -12.41
C GLU A 28 -6.23 15.46 -11.31
N GLN A 29 -6.81 16.00 -10.24
CA GLN A 29 -6.04 16.53 -9.13
C GLN A 29 -5.25 15.43 -8.43
N SER A 30 -5.90 14.28 -8.17
CA SER A 30 -5.26 13.11 -7.56
C SER A 30 -4.12 12.55 -8.41
N ILE A 31 -4.27 12.54 -9.75
CA ILE A 31 -3.20 12.16 -10.69
C ILE A 31 -2.02 13.13 -10.56
N LEU A 32 -2.28 14.44 -10.57
CA LEU A 32 -1.23 15.46 -10.48
C LEU A 32 -0.47 15.36 -9.15
N ASP A 33 -1.17 15.22 -8.04
CA ASP A 33 -0.58 15.13 -6.71
C ASP A 33 0.26 13.86 -6.55
N LEU A 34 -0.22 12.73 -7.07
CA LEU A 34 0.53 11.47 -7.01
C LEU A 34 1.74 11.48 -7.96
N VAL A 35 1.64 12.10 -9.15
CA VAL A 35 2.80 12.31 -10.03
C VAL A 35 3.84 13.20 -9.35
N ALA A 36 3.42 14.30 -8.74
CA ALA A 36 4.34 15.22 -8.05
C ALA A 36 5.09 14.52 -6.91
N SER A 37 4.38 13.76 -6.07
CA SER A 37 4.97 13.03 -4.95
C SER A 37 5.87 11.85 -5.36
N THR A 38 5.80 11.41 -6.61
CA THR A 38 6.61 10.30 -7.15
C THR A 38 7.76 10.76 -8.05
N THR A 39 8.04 12.06 -8.13
CA THR A 39 9.09 12.64 -8.99
C THR A 39 10.46 11.99 -8.76
N GLU A 40 10.89 11.81 -7.52
CA GLU A 40 12.19 11.17 -7.21
C GLU A 40 12.23 9.70 -7.60
N PHE A 41 11.10 8.99 -7.47
CA PHE A 41 10.99 7.61 -7.93
C PHE A 41 11.10 7.52 -9.46
N GLN A 42 10.42 8.41 -10.18
CA GLN A 42 10.49 8.47 -11.64
C GLN A 42 11.91 8.80 -12.15
N LYS A 43 12.68 9.62 -11.41
CA LYS A 43 14.10 9.88 -11.72
C LYS A 43 14.96 8.63 -11.52
N ALA A 44 14.71 7.84 -10.48
CA ALA A 44 15.44 6.61 -10.20
C ALA A 44 15.11 5.47 -11.19
N TYR A 45 13.90 5.48 -11.76
CA TYR A 45 13.41 4.47 -12.71
C TYR A 45 12.80 5.12 -13.97
N PRO A 46 13.63 5.78 -14.80
CA PRO A 46 13.15 6.56 -15.95
C PRO A 46 12.52 5.70 -17.06
N ASP A 47 12.80 4.40 -17.07
CA ASP A 47 12.24 3.40 -17.97
C ASP A 47 10.79 3.01 -17.63
N ILE A 48 10.38 3.21 -16.38
CA ILE A 48 9.02 3.00 -15.94
C ILE A 48 8.22 4.26 -16.27
N GLY A 49 7.34 4.19 -17.27
CA GLY A 49 6.41 5.28 -17.57
C GLY A 49 5.35 5.47 -16.47
N LEU A 50 5.76 5.94 -15.28
CA LEU A 50 5.00 5.86 -14.03
C LEU A 50 3.67 6.57 -14.13
N LYS A 51 3.64 7.79 -14.69
CA LYS A 51 2.42 8.57 -14.87
C LYS A 51 1.34 7.78 -15.62
N GLY A 52 1.63 7.41 -16.88
CA GLY A 52 0.62 6.78 -17.75
C GLY A 52 0.42 5.28 -17.53
N ARG A 53 1.41 4.56 -16.99
CA ARG A 53 1.33 3.09 -16.82
C ARG A 53 0.94 2.66 -15.42
N VAL A 54 1.07 3.53 -14.42
CA VAL A 54 0.83 3.17 -13.01
C VAL A 54 -0.13 4.16 -12.37
N VAL A 55 0.21 5.44 -12.33
CA VAL A 55 -0.58 6.45 -11.61
C VAL A 55 -1.96 6.63 -12.22
N GLU A 56 -2.05 6.97 -13.50
CA GLU A 56 -3.34 7.20 -14.16
C GLU A 56 -4.27 5.98 -14.08
N PRO A 57 -3.83 4.74 -14.42
CA PRO A 57 -4.68 3.55 -14.26
C PRO A 57 -5.15 3.30 -12.83
N VAL A 58 -4.26 3.45 -11.84
CA VAL A 58 -4.60 3.22 -10.43
C VAL A 58 -5.63 4.24 -9.95
N ILE A 59 -5.40 5.54 -10.21
CA ILE A 59 -6.32 6.60 -9.78
C ILE A 59 -7.69 6.42 -10.45
N ASN A 60 -7.72 6.20 -11.76
CA ASN A 60 -8.99 6.02 -12.48
C ASN A 60 -9.78 4.82 -11.94
N MET A 61 -9.11 3.69 -11.72
CA MET A 61 -9.76 2.51 -11.16
C MET A 61 -10.25 2.75 -9.72
N THR A 62 -9.48 3.46 -8.88
CA THR A 62 -9.92 3.82 -7.53
C THR A 62 -11.21 4.61 -7.59
N PHE A 63 -11.27 5.70 -8.36
CA PHE A 63 -12.51 6.48 -8.49
C PHE A 63 -13.66 5.66 -9.07
N ASP A 64 -13.41 4.81 -10.07
CA ASP A 64 -14.44 3.94 -10.63
C ASP A 64 -14.99 2.95 -9.59
N ILE A 65 -14.13 2.39 -8.73
CA ILE A 65 -14.53 1.54 -7.60
C ILE A 65 -15.42 2.32 -6.62
N GLU A 66 -15.05 3.55 -6.30
CA GLU A 66 -15.82 4.40 -5.37
C GLU A 66 -17.20 4.78 -5.93
N GLU A 67 -17.28 5.04 -7.23
CA GLU A 67 -18.49 5.52 -7.90
C GLU A 67 -19.45 4.39 -8.28
N LYS A 68 -18.93 3.20 -8.64
CA LYS A 68 -19.70 2.17 -9.33
C LYS A 68 -19.96 0.92 -8.51
N LEU A 69 -19.12 0.59 -7.52
CA LEU A 69 -19.37 -0.55 -6.66
C LEU A 69 -20.38 -0.20 -5.57
N ASP A 70 -21.20 -1.18 -5.19
CA ASP A 70 -22.01 -1.04 -3.99
C ASP A 70 -21.11 -0.95 -2.75
N PRO A 71 -21.54 -0.25 -1.68
CA PRO A 71 -20.69 0.00 -0.51
C PRO A 71 -20.13 -1.27 0.14
N LEU A 72 -20.88 -2.38 0.12
CA LEU A 72 -20.43 -3.62 0.72
C LEU A 72 -19.37 -4.30 -0.15
N ALA A 73 -19.59 -4.41 -1.47
CA ALA A 73 -18.60 -4.96 -2.39
C ALA A 73 -17.32 -4.10 -2.41
N ARG A 74 -17.46 -2.78 -2.37
CA ARG A 74 -16.32 -1.85 -2.22
C ARG A 74 -15.54 -2.15 -0.95
N PHE A 75 -16.20 -2.20 0.20
CA PHE A 75 -15.56 -2.48 1.48
C PHE A 75 -14.81 -3.82 1.47
N VAL A 76 -15.43 -4.87 0.92
CA VAL A 76 -14.80 -6.20 0.84
C VAL A 76 -13.59 -6.17 -0.09
N HIS A 77 -13.70 -5.57 -1.27
CA HIS A 77 -12.59 -5.39 -2.21
C HIS A 77 -11.41 -4.65 -1.57
N GLU A 78 -11.68 -3.50 -0.93
CA GLU A 78 -10.65 -2.67 -0.28
C GLU A 78 -10.00 -3.40 0.90
N SER A 79 -10.77 -4.13 1.71
CA SER A 79 -10.26 -4.95 2.81
C SER A 79 -9.27 -6.03 2.32
N HIS A 80 -9.53 -6.63 1.17
CA HIS A 80 -8.60 -7.58 0.57
C HIS A 80 -7.32 -6.90 0.06
N PHE A 81 -7.42 -5.69 -0.49
CA PHE A 81 -6.26 -4.90 -0.89
C PHE A 81 -5.39 -4.47 0.30
N GLU A 82 -6.00 -4.03 1.39
CA GLU A 82 -5.29 -3.68 2.62
C GLU A 82 -4.50 -4.87 3.14
N ARG A 83 -5.15 -6.03 3.31
CA ARG A 83 -4.48 -7.28 3.71
C ARG A 83 -3.36 -7.68 2.76
N MET A 84 -3.55 -7.52 1.45
CA MET A 84 -2.50 -7.78 0.48
C MET A 84 -1.26 -6.93 0.80
N PHE A 85 -1.41 -5.62 1.03
CA PHE A 85 -0.29 -4.75 1.36
C PHE A 85 0.35 -5.05 2.71
N GLU A 86 -0.45 -5.36 3.74
CA GLU A 86 0.05 -5.81 5.05
C GLU A 86 0.92 -7.06 4.91
N TYR A 87 0.45 -8.06 4.16
CA TYR A 87 1.22 -9.28 3.90
C TYR A 87 2.47 -9.02 3.06
N LEU A 88 2.43 -8.12 2.06
CA LEU A 88 3.62 -7.75 1.31
C LEU A 88 4.65 -7.03 2.20
N ALA A 89 4.21 -6.27 3.19
CA ALA A 89 5.07 -5.59 4.15
C ALA A 89 5.59 -6.51 5.27
N SER A 90 4.97 -7.67 5.49
CA SER A 90 5.36 -8.63 6.53
C SER A 90 6.60 -9.44 6.13
N ASP A 91 7.37 -9.84 7.15
CA ASP A 91 8.53 -10.73 7.03
C ASP A 91 8.21 -12.19 7.37
N GLU A 92 6.94 -12.50 7.69
CA GLU A 92 6.48 -13.88 7.87
C GLU A 92 6.71 -14.73 6.60
N ALA A 93 7.06 -16.00 6.82
CA ALA A 93 7.40 -16.93 5.75
C ALA A 93 6.21 -17.21 4.81
N ASP A 94 4.99 -17.22 5.33
CA ASP A 94 3.76 -17.49 4.59
C ASP A 94 3.02 -16.21 4.12
N ALA A 95 3.56 -15.03 4.42
CA ALA A 95 2.92 -13.76 4.06
C ALA A 95 2.80 -13.59 2.55
N PHE A 96 3.80 -13.98 1.77
CA PHE A 96 3.74 -13.79 0.32
C PHE A 96 2.63 -14.63 -0.35
N PRO A 97 2.48 -15.93 -0.05
CA PRO A 97 1.29 -16.69 -0.46
C PRO A 97 -0.03 -16.06 -0.02
N LYS A 98 -0.13 -15.55 1.22
CA LYS A 98 -1.32 -14.85 1.70
C LYS A 98 -1.61 -13.57 0.90
N ALA A 99 -0.58 -12.80 0.54
CA ALA A 99 -0.71 -11.62 -0.31
C ALA A 99 -1.25 -11.97 -1.71
N VAL A 100 -0.71 -13.02 -2.34
CA VAL A 100 -1.19 -13.50 -3.65
C VAL A 100 -2.64 -13.94 -3.54
N LYS A 101 -3.02 -14.64 -2.48
CA LYS A 101 -4.43 -15.03 -2.26
C LYS A 101 -5.33 -13.81 -2.09
N ALA A 102 -4.95 -12.86 -1.22
CA ALA A 102 -5.72 -11.65 -0.98
C ALA A 102 -5.92 -10.81 -2.26
N PHE A 103 -4.91 -10.76 -3.13
CA PHE A 103 -5.02 -10.16 -4.46
C PHE A 103 -6.12 -10.81 -5.32
N TRP A 104 -6.14 -12.14 -5.40
CA TRP A 104 -7.15 -12.85 -6.18
C TRP A 104 -8.54 -12.75 -5.55
N ASP A 105 -8.64 -12.77 -4.22
CA ASP A 105 -9.88 -12.57 -3.51
C ASP A 105 -10.46 -11.16 -3.80
N ALA A 106 -9.60 -10.11 -3.85
CA ALA A 106 -10.02 -8.77 -4.24
C ALA A 106 -10.56 -8.73 -5.68
N ARG A 107 -9.87 -9.37 -6.62
CA ARG A 107 -10.33 -9.50 -8.01
C ARG A 107 -11.69 -10.19 -8.11
N GLU A 108 -11.90 -11.26 -7.33
CA GLU A 108 -13.15 -12.04 -7.36
C GLU A 108 -14.36 -11.18 -6.95
N CYS A 109 -14.17 -10.20 -6.05
CA CYS A 109 -15.21 -9.24 -5.68
C CYS A 109 -15.72 -8.43 -6.88
N LEU A 110 -14.88 -8.23 -7.90
CA LEU A 110 -15.23 -7.46 -9.10
C LEU A 110 -15.97 -8.31 -10.14
N VAL A 111 -15.78 -9.63 -10.15
CA VAL A 111 -16.39 -10.56 -11.13
C VAL A 111 -17.92 -10.53 -11.08
N GLY A 112 -18.49 -10.39 -9.88
CA GLY A 112 -19.93 -10.34 -9.68
C GLY A 112 -20.55 -8.94 -9.73
N SER A 113 -19.72 -7.88 -9.73
CA SER A 113 -20.19 -6.52 -9.43
C SER A 113 -19.97 -5.50 -10.55
N SER A 114 -18.89 -5.59 -11.32
CA SER A 114 -18.63 -4.64 -12.43
C SER A 114 -17.61 -5.20 -13.43
N SER A 115 -18.05 -5.42 -14.67
CA SER A 115 -17.20 -5.94 -15.75
C SER A 115 -16.16 -4.93 -16.22
N ASP A 116 -16.52 -3.64 -16.26
CA ASP A 116 -15.62 -2.57 -16.68
C ASP A 116 -14.48 -2.34 -15.68
N ILE A 117 -14.75 -2.38 -14.37
CA ILE A 117 -13.71 -2.27 -13.34
C ILE A 117 -12.84 -3.53 -13.36
N LEU A 118 -13.43 -4.72 -13.53
CA LEU A 118 -12.67 -5.97 -13.64
C LEU A 118 -11.70 -5.95 -14.84
N GLU A 119 -12.12 -5.41 -15.99
CA GLU A 119 -11.25 -5.27 -17.16
C GLU A 119 -10.09 -4.30 -16.89
N GLN A 120 -10.35 -3.16 -16.26
CA GLN A 120 -9.31 -2.22 -15.83
C GLN A 120 -8.32 -2.89 -14.87
N PHE A 121 -8.85 -3.61 -13.89
CA PHE A 121 -8.08 -4.38 -12.92
C PHE A 121 -7.13 -5.35 -13.62
N ASP A 122 -7.66 -6.22 -14.47
CA ASP A 122 -6.88 -7.21 -15.21
C ASP A 122 -5.85 -6.55 -16.12
N ALA A 123 -6.18 -5.42 -16.75
CA ALA A 123 -5.27 -4.68 -17.60
C ALA A 123 -4.04 -4.16 -16.83
N MET A 124 -4.22 -3.68 -15.59
CA MET A 124 -3.11 -3.21 -14.75
C MET A 124 -2.09 -4.30 -14.42
N TYR A 125 -2.48 -5.57 -14.36
CA TYR A 125 -1.57 -6.68 -14.06
C TYR A 125 -1.07 -7.43 -15.31
N LYS A 126 -1.60 -7.07 -16.49
CA LYS A 126 -1.16 -7.55 -17.80
C LYS A 126 -0.02 -6.72 -18.43
N ILE A 127 0.67 -5.84 -17.67
CA ILE A 127 1.62 -4.83 -18.19
C ILE A 127 2.59 -5.38 -19.28
N PRO A 128 2.58 -4.84 -20.54
CA PRO A 128 3.45 -5.29 -21.65
C PRO A 128 4.76 -4.48 -21.76
N LYS A 129 5.95 -5.08 -22.04
CA LYS A 129 6.49 -5.49 -23.37
C LYS A 129 7.31 -6.81 -23.32
N GLU A 130 7.48 -7.42 -22.14
CA GLU A 130 8.32 -8.60 -21.92
C GLU A 130 7.50 -9.91 -21.74
N GLY A 131 6.20 -9.87 -22.05
CA GLY A 131 5.24 -10.97 -21.84
C GLY A 131 4.40 -10.79 -20.57
N PRO A 132 3.28 -11.53 -20.43
CA PRO A 132 2.45 -11.50 -19.22
C PRO A 132 3.29 -12.00 -18.05
N LYS A 133 3.77 -11.10 -17.19
CA LYS A 133 4.37 -11.53 -15.92
C LYS A 133 3.25 -12.05 -15.04
N PRO A 134 3.33 -13.30 -14.54
CA PRO A 134 2.31 -13.82 -13.66
C PRO A 134 2.21 -12.93 -12.42
N VAL A 135 1.00 -12.66 -11.93
CA VAL A 135 0.69 -11.82 -10.75
C VAL A 135 1.71 -11.99 -9.59
N PRO A 136 2.14 -13.20 -9.20
CA PRO A 136 3.20 -13.39 -8.21
C PRO A 136 4.51 -12.64 -8.51
N ALA A 137 4.95 -12.58 -9.76
CA ALA A 137 6.17 -11.85 -10.13
C ALA A 137 5.97 -10.32 -9.98
N GLY A 138 4.78 -9.82 -10.30
CA GLY A 138 4.40 -8.42 -10.06
C GLY A 138 4.41 -8.07 -8.57
N LEU A 139 3.73 -8.88 -7.76
CA LEU A 139 3.67 -8.67 -6.30
C LEU A 139 5.04 -8.84 -5.62
N SER A 140 5.92 -9.70 -6.14
CA SER A 140 7.29 -9.84 -5.65
C SER A 140 8.10 -8.55 -5.84
N ARG A 141 7.90 -7.84 -6.95
CA ARG A 141 8.53 -6.53 -7.20
C ARG A 141 7.99 -5.47 -6.24
N VAL A 142 6.68 -5.45 -6.01
CA VAL A 142 6.06 -4.55 -5.03
C VAL A 142 6.63 -4.81 -3.63
N ARG A 143 6.74 -6.07 -3.20
CA ARG A 143 7.36 -6.45 -1.92
C ARG A 143 8.81 -5.97 -1.81
N ALA A 144 9.60 -6.13 -2.87
CA ALA A 144 10.98 -5.65 -2.90
C ALA A 144 11.05 -4.12 -2.77
N LEU A 145 10.18 -3.38 -3.47
CA LEU A 145 10.09 -1.92 -3.38
C LEU A 145 9.66 -1.44 -1.98
N LEU A 146 8.68 -2.09 -1.36
CA LEU A 146 8.24 -1.76 0.00
C LEU A 146 9.37 -1.95 1.02
N ARG A 147 10.14 -3.03 0.89
CA ARG A 147 11.32 -3.28 1.74
C ARG A 147 12.43 -2.25 1.49
N LEU A 148 12.70 -1.91 0.23
CA LEU A 148 13.67 -0.87 -0.09
C LEU A 148 13.27 0.47 0.53
N LYS A 149 12.00 0.87 0.41
CA LYS A 149 11.48 2.10 1.02
C LYS A 149 11.61 2.08 2.55
N ARG A 150 11.31 0.95 3.20
CA ARG A 150 11.49 0.77 4.64
C ARG A 150 12.96 0.96 5.06
N ASN A 151 13.89 0.35 4.32
CA ASN A 151 15.32 0.43 4.62
C ASN A 151 15.85 1.86 4.44
N MET A 152 15.47 2.55 3.37
CA MET A 152 15.84 3.96 3.16
C MET A 152 15.31 4.87 4.27
N ALA A 153 14.08 4.63 4.75
CA ALA A 153 13.51 5.37 5.87
C ALA A 153 14.23 5.09 7.21
N ALA A 154 14.73 3.86 7.40
CA ALA A 154 15.52 3.51 8.58
C ALA A 154 16.90 4.18 8.56
N GLU A 155 17.59 4.19 7.41
CA GLU A 155 18.88 4.86 7.24
C GLU A 155 18.79 6.38 7.40
N GLN A 156 17.68 7.00 6.96
CA GLN A 156 17.43 8.43 7.20
C GLN A 156 17.24 8.74 8.68
N LYS A 157 16.48 7.90 9.41
CA LYS A 157 16.32 8.06 10.87
C LYS A 157 17.61 7.83 11.65
N GLU A 158 18.49 6.94 11.18
CA GLU A 158 19.79 6.70 11.81
C GLU A 158 20.77 7.84 11.57
N LYS A 159 20.74 8.49 10.41
CA LYS A 159 21.52 9.70 10.12
C LYS A 159 21.03 10.95 10.84
N GLU A 160 19.76 10.99 11.24
CA GLU A 160 19.15 12.08 12.01
C GLU A 160 19.27 11.90 13.53
N ARG A 161 19.86 10.80 14.03
CA ARG A 161 20.20 10.69 15.45
C ARG A 161 21.31 11.72 15.76
N PRO A 162 21.08 12.69 16.67
CA PRO A 162 22.16 13.54 17.16
C PRO A 162 23.20 12.66 17.83
N GLY A 163 24.48 12.83 17.47
CA GLY A 163 25.59 12.09 18.06
C GLY A 163 25.60 12.27 19.58
N GLU A 164 25.46 11.16 20.31
CA GLU A 164 25.95 11.08 21.68
C GLU A 164 27.48 11.00 21.62
N ASP A 165 28.13 12.15 21.39
CA ASP A 165 29.57 12.29 21.64
C ASP A 165 29.76 13.00 22.98
N GLY A 166 30.38 12.32 23.95
CA GLY A 166 30.85 13.01 25.15
C GLY A 166 31.05 12.15 26.40
N GLU A 167 31.76 11.04 26.26
CA GLU A 167 32.45 10.34 27.34
C GLU A 167 33.22 11.33 28.26
N VAL A 168 32.88 11.40 29.54
CA VAL A 168 33.79 11.86 30.60
C VAL A 168 33.92 10.74 31.62
N VAL A 169 34.88 9.84 31.37
CA VAL A 169 35.34 8.87 32.34
C VAL A 169 36.11 9.64 33.42
N ASN A 170 35.48 9.88 34.57
CA ASN A 170 36.20 10.34 35.75
C ASN A 170 36.87 9.13 36.42
N THR A 171 38.08 8.80 35.98
CA THR A 171 38.96 7.88 36.70
C THR A 171 39.69 8.65 37.80
N ALA A 172 39.13 8.62 39.01
CA ALA A 172 39.84 9.03 40.21
C ALA A 172 40.67 7.85 40.75
N ALA A 173 41.99 7.88 40.57
CA ALA A 173 42.92 7.00 41.28
C ALA A 173 44.36 7.59 41.30
N GLY A 174 44.96 7.63 42.50
CA GLY A 174 46.41 7.79 42.75
C GLY A 174 46.86 9.20 43.12
N MET A 175 46.93 9.64 44.40
CA MET A 175 47.91 9.33 45.47
C MET A 175 49.39 9.64 45.16
N MET A 176 49.99 10.48 46.03
CA MET A 176 51.42 10.73 46.32
C MET A 176 52.21 11.48 45.22
N GLY A 177 53.14 12.40 45.47
CA GLY A 177 53.86 12.88 46.65
C GLY A 177 55.16 13.57 46.16
N GLU A 178 55.72 14.43 47.00
CA GLU A 178 57.12 14.93 47.02
C GLU A 178 57.56 16.18 46.20
N SER A 179 57.94 17.19 47.00
CA SER A 179 59.18 17.98 47.03
C SER A 179 59.74 18.72 45.79
N GLY A 180 59.98 20.02 46.01
CA GLY A 180 61.29 20.62 45.73
C GLY A 180 61.29 21.97 45.01
N ALA A 181 61.38 23.07 45.77
CA ALA A 181 62.33 24.19 45.62
C ALA A 181 61.94 25.33 46.59
#